data_AF-A0A355YDR8-F1
#
_entry.id   AF-A0A355YDR8-F1
#
_cell.length_a   1.000
_cell.length_b   1.000
_cell.length_c   1.000
_cell.angle_alpha   90.00
_cell.angle_beta   90.00
_cell.angle_gamma   90.00
#
_symmetry.space_group_name_H-M   'P 1'
#
loop_
_entity.id
_entity.type
_entity.pdbx_description
1 polymer ?
#
loop_
_entity_poly.entity_id
_entity_poly.type
_entity_poly.pdbx_seq_one_letter_code
_entity_poly.pdbx_strand_id
1 'polypeptide(L)'
;GWALQALDLLDEAAVRRAIQGFVAEQLRQWNAAATAGDLLGLLTADDRHQRVLDEGLTRIAGWLDTEAVRQRASVLIVRYIRKEWPKLASTVDWVKPIDEIGDSLADRLARAGLDELQAILSQPGHPLRQDYAHWLGDYMQRLRGDPALAARVDALKQQAIDHPAVQDYVQGLWRRIHAQLRADLAREDSALAAHLERNLGKLGAAIGRDPALRDALNQHMLAGAEKLTTRLRSGVTAHIAQTVKGWDERKLVEQLELSVGRDLQYIRFNGTLVGGLIGLLLHALTGWLRF
;
A
#
# COMPACT_ATOMS: atom_id res chain seq x y z
N GLY A 1 23.61 -9.05 -15.00
CA GLY A 1 23.71 -7.96 -16.01
C GLY A 1 23.17 -6.66 -15.47
N TRP A 2 23.45 -5.54 -16.13
CA TRP A 2 23.03 -4.18 -15.72
C TRP A 2 21.52 -4.05 -15.45
N ALA A 3 20.69 -4.83 -16.16
CA ALA A 3 19.24 -4.88 -15.96
C ALA A 3 18.82 -5.43 -14.58
N LEU A 4 19.56 -6.41 -14.03
CA LEU A 4 19.31 -6.94 -12.69
C LEU A 4 19.70 -5.91 -11.62
N GLN A 5 20.80 -5.18 -11.80
CA GLN A 5 21.19 -4.08 -10.91
C GLN A 5 20.17 -2.93 -10.94
N ALA A 6 19.63 -2.59 -12.12
CA ALA A 6 18.56 -1.60 -12.23
C ALA A 6 17.27 -2.06 -11.52
N LEU A 7 16.93 -3.34 -11.60
CA LEU A 7 15.77 -3.92 -10.91
C LEU A 7 15.95 -3.97 -9.38
N ASP A 8 17.18 -4.18 -8.91
CA ASP A 8 17.52 -4.13 -7.47
C ASP A 8 17.43 -2.71 -6.91
N LEU A 9 17.79 -1.69 -7.69
CA LEU A 9 17.56 -0.28 -7.34
C LEU A 9 16.07 0.07 -7.27
N LEU A 10 15.23 -0.57 -8.08
CA LEU A 10 13.77 -0.43 -8.04
C LEU A 10 13.10 -1.22 -6.90
N ASP A 11 13.85 -2.08 -6.21
CA ASP A 11 13.33 -2.88 -5.09
C ASP A 11 13.33 -2.12 -3.75
N GLU A 12 13.82 -0.88 -3.76
CA GLU A 12 13.87 -0.02 -2.59
C GLU A 12 12.46 0.16 -1.98
N ALA A 13 12.38 0.07 -0.65
CA ALA A 13 11.16 0.32 0.10
C ALA A 13 10.54 1.70 -0.21
N ALA A 14 11.34 2.64 -0.70
CA ALA A 14 10.91 3.95 -1.19
C ALA A 14 10.07 3.85 -2.48
N VAL A 15 10.49 3.05 -3.46
CA VAL A 15 9.75 2.84 -4.72
C VAL A 15 8.43 2.13 -4.46
N ARG A 16 8.44 1.11 -3.59
CA ARG A 16 7.20 0.41 -3.18
C ARG A 16 6.19 1.38 -2.56
N ARG A 17 6.64 2.24 -1.64
CA ARG A 17 5.81 3.29 -1.02
C ARG A 17 5.32 4.32 -2.04
N ALA A 18 6.18 4.71 -2.99
CA ALA A 18 5.81 5.66 -4.05
C ALA A 18 4.72 5.09 -4.98
N ILE A 19 4.83 3.82 -5.38
CA ILE A 19 3.83 3.14 -6.21
C ILE A 19 2.52 2.98 -5.45
N GLN A 20 2.57 2.60 -4.17
CA GLN A 20 1.38 2.53 -3.33
C GLN A 20 0.69 3.89 -3.21
N GLY A 21 1.44 4.95 -2.91
CA GLY A 21 0.92 6.30 -2.83
C GLY A 21 0.32 6.76 -4.15
N PHE A 22 0.99 6.46 -5.27
CA PHE A 22 0.48 6.77 -6.61
C PHE A 22 -0.83 6.02 -6.93
N VAL A 23 -0.89 4.71 -6.67
CA VAL A 23 -2.11 3.92 -6.90
C VAL A 23 -3.26 4.39 -6.01
N ALA A 24 -2.99 4.64 -4.72
CA ALA A 24 -4.00 5.15 -3.80
C ALA A 24 -4.52 6.53 -4.25
N GLU A 25 -3.63 7.43 -4.67
CA GLU A 25 -4.00 8.76 -5.16
C GLU A 25 -4.85 8.68 -6.43
N GLN A 26 -4.48 7.82 -7.39
CA GLN A 26 -5.29 7.59 -8.59
C GLN A 26 -6.66 7.00 -8.26
N LEU A 27 -6.74 6.05 -7.33
CA LEU A 27 -8.02 5.49 -6.86
C LEU A 27 -8.88 6.52 -6.12
N ARG A 28 -8.26 7.47 -5.42
CA ARG A 28 -8.97 8.57 -4.75
C ARG A 28 -9.57 9.57 -5.73
N GLN A 29 -8.83 9.90 -6.79
CA GLN A 29 -9.30 10.81 -7.85
C GLN A 29 -10.35 10.16 -8.77
N TRP A 30 -10.40 8.84 -8.81
CA TRP A 30 -11.39 8.11 -9.60
C TRP A 30 -12.81 8.25 -9.05
N ASN A 31 -13.76 8.60 -9.93
CA ASN A 31 -15.18 8.68 -9.62
C ASN A 31 -15.81 7.27 -9.64
N ALA A 32 -15.71 6.57 -8.51
CA ALA A 32 -16.26 5.24 -8.34
C ALA A 32 -17.79 5.18 -8.53
N ALA A 33 -18.51 6.24 -8.15
CA ALA A 33 -19.97 6.29 -8.31
C ALA A 33 -20.38 6.31 -9.79
N ALA A 34 -19.69 7.11 -10.62
CA ALA A 34 -19.93 7.15 -12.05
C ALA A 34 -19.64 5.79 -12.71
N THR A 35 -18.47 5.20 -12.44
CA THR A 35 -18.11 3.91 -13.03
C THR A 35 -18.96 2.76 -12.52
N ALA A 36 -19.35 2.75 -11.25
CA ALA A 36 -20.31 1.79 -10.73
C ALA A 36 -21.66 1.93 -11.44
N GLY A 37 -22.13 3.16 -11.66
CA GLY A 37 -23.35 3.43 -12.43
C GLY A 37 -23.26 2.96 -13.89
N ASP A 38 -22.11 3.14 -14.54
CA ASP A 38 -21.88 2.69 -15.92
C ASP A 38 -21.83 1.16 -16.02
N LEU A 39 -21.10 0.50 -15.11
CA LEU A 39 -21.04 -0.97 -15.05
C LEU A 39 -22.39 -1.59 -14.72
N LEU A 40 -23.13 -1.03 -13.75
CA LEU A 40 -24.49 -1.47 -13.44
C LEU A 40 -25.43 -1.21 -14.62
N GLY A 41 -25.27 -0.10 -15.34
CA GLY A 41 -26.01 0.17 -16.56
C GLY A 41 -25.76 -0.87 -17.65
N LEU A 42 -24.50 -1.27 -17.85
CA LEU A 42 -24.13 -2.35 -18.79
C LEU A 42 -24.65 -3.73 -18.37
N LEU A 43 -24.70 -4.00 -17.06
CA LEU A 43 -25.27 -5.24 -16.51
C LEU A 43 -26.80 -5.24 -16.54
N THR A 44 -27.43 -4.07 -16.50
CA THR A 44 -28.89 -3.98 -16.57
C THR A 44 -29.39 -3.99 -18.01
N ALA A 45 -28.56 -3.56 -18.97
CA ALA A 45 -28.82 -3.74 -20.40
C ALA A 45 -29.09 -5.23 -20.72
N ASP A 46 -30.16 -5.50 -21.44
CA ASP A 46 -30.66 -6.85 -21.79
C ASP A 46 -31.02 -7.75 -20.60
N ASP A 47 -31.44 -7.18 -19.46
CA ASP A 47 -31.83 -7.94 -18.25
C ASP A 47 -30.72 -8.86 -17.69
N ARG A 48 -29.43 -8.61 -17.99
CA ARG A 48 -28.32 -9.47 -17.53
C ARG A 48 -28.19 -9.50 -16.02
N HIS A 49 -28.64 -8.46 -15.32
CA HIS A 49 -28.75 -8.39 -13.87
C HIS A 49 -29.64 -9.49 -13.29
N GLN A 50 -30.67 -9.93 -14.02
CA GLN A 50 -31.50 -11.07 -13.62
C GLN A 50 -30.70 -12.38 -13.63
N ARG A 51 -29.79 -12.57 -14.59
CA ARG A 51 -28.91 -13.76 -14.60
C ARG A 51 -27.94 -13.77 -13.42
N VAL A 52 -27.45 -12.60 -13.02
CA VAL A 52 -26.59 -12.47 -11.82
C VAL A 52 -27.40 -12.77 -10.56
N LEU A 53 -28.65 -12.28 -10.48
CA LEU A 53 -29.58 -12.62 -9.42
C LEU A 53 -29.80 -14.14 -9.36
N ASP A 54 -30.02 -14.79 -10.50
CA ASP A 54 -30.29 -16.23 -10.57
C ASP A 54 -29.12 -17.07 -10.06
N GLU A 55 -27.90 -16.74 -10.48
CA GLU A 55 -26.68 -17.39 -9.98
C GLU A 55 -26.53 -17.18 -8.46
N GLY A 56 -26.81 -15.98 -7.97
CA GLY A 56 -26.79 -15.66 -6.55
C GLY A 56 -27.80 -16.47 -5.74
N LEU A 57 -29.07 -16.47 -6.18
CA LEU A 57 -30.14 -17.23 -5.54
C LEU A 57 -29.88 -18.73 -5.58
N THR A 58 -29.30 -19.24 -6.67
CA THR A 58 -28.91 -20.66 -6.80
C THR A 58 -27.83 -21.03 -5.77
N ARG A 59 -26.82 -20.17 -5.59
CA ARG A 59 -25.78 -20.39 -4.56
C ARG A 59 -26.33 -20.31 -3.15
N ILE A 60 -27.25 -19.38 -2.89
CA ILE A 60 -27.93 -19.27 -1.60
C ILE A 60 -28.77 -20.52 -1.32
N ALA A 61 -29.51 -21.01 -2.32
CA ALA A 61 -30.27 -22.25 -2.22
C ALA A 61 -29.35 -23.44 -1.89
N GLY A 62 -28.24 -23.60 -2.62
CA GLY A 62 -27.27 -24.66 -2.32
C GLY A 62 -26.64 -24.55 -0.93
N TRP A 63 -26.41 -23.32 -0.45
CA TRP A 63 -25.92 -23.09 0.91
C TRP A 63 -26.97 -23.41 1.97
N LEU A 64 -28.23 -23.01 1.77
CA LEU A 64 -29.35 -23.32 2.69
C LEU A 64 -29.66 -24.81 2.78
N ASP A 65 -29.43 -25.56 1.71
CA ASP A 65 -29.60 -27.02 1.67
C ASP A 65 -28.49 -27.77 2.44
N THR A 66 -27.44 -27.08 2.87
CA THR A 66 -26.34 -27.71 3.61
C THR A 66 -26.75 -28.03 5.06
N GLU A 67 -26.46 -29.25 5.51
CA GLU A 67 -26.74 -29.73 6.87
C GLU A 67 -26.16 -28.83 7.97
N ALA A 68 -24.98 -28.25 7.74
CA ALA A 68 -24.35 -27.31 8.67
C ALA A 68 -25.19 -26.03 8.90
N VAL A 69 -25.91 -25.55 7.88
CA VAL A 69 -26.76 -24.36 8.00
C VAL A 69 -28.03 -24.69 8.77
N ARG A 70 -28.62 -25.85 8.49
CA ARG A 70 -29.79 -26.39 9.20
C ARG A 70 -29.52 -26.58 10.69
N GLN A 71 -28.38 -27.18 11.05
CA GLN A 71 -27.98 -27.36 12.45
C GLN A 71 -27.75 -26.03 13.16
N ARG A 72 -27.08 -25.07 12.49
CA ARG A 72 -26.91 -23.72 13.04
C ARG A 72 -28.24 -23.01 13.25
N ALA A 73 -29.17 -23.12 12.31
CA ALA A 73 -30.50 -22.56 12.42
C ALA A 73 -31.28 -23.18 13.58
N SER A 74 -31.24 -24.51 13.74
CA SER A 74 -31.85 -25.20 14.88
C SER A 74 -31.33 -24.67 16.22
N VAL A 75 -30.01 -24.61 16.39
CA VAL A 75 -29.39 -24.10 17.63
C VAL A 75 -29.83 -22.66 17.93
N LEU A 76 -29.93 -21.81 16.89
CA LEU A 76 -30.41 -20.44 17.05
C LEU A 76 -31.89 -20.37 17.43
N ILE A 77 -32.74 -21.18 16.81
CA ILE A 77 -34.18 -21.26 17.09
C ILE A 77 -34.41 -21.74 18.54
N VAL A 78 -33.76 -22.83 18.94
CA VAL A 78 -33.80 -23.36 20.31
C VAL A 78 -33.39 -22.28 21.31
N ARG A 79 -32.26 -21.62 21.06
CA ARG A 79 -31.74 -20.55 21.93
C ARG A 79 -32.73 -19.40 22.04
N TYR A 80 -33.33 -18.98 20.93
CA TYR A 80 -34.30 -17.89 20.89
C TYR A 80 -35.59 -18.26 21.64
N ILE A 81 -36.13 -19.47 21.44
CA ILE A 81 -37.32 -19.97 22.15
C ILE A 81 -37.07 -20.00 23.66
N ARG A 82 -35.93 -20.56 24.11
CA ARG A 82 -35.59 -20.62 25.53
C ARG A 82 -35.43 -19.23 26.16
N LYS A 83 -34.94 -18.25 25.39
CA LYS A 83 -34.71 -16.88 25.85
C LYS A 83 -35.99 -16.05 25.92
N GLU A 84 -36.75 -16.00 24.83
CA GLU A 84 -37.88 -15.09 24.67
C GLU A 84 -39.20 -15.70 25.20
N TRP A 85 -39.32 -17.03 25.23
CA TRP A 85 -40.53 -17.73 25.66
C TRP A 85 -40.23 -18.83 26.70
N PRO A 86 -39.62 -18.49 27.85
CA PRO A 86 -39.17 -19.48 28.84
C PRO A 86 -40.31 -20.32 29.42
N LYS A 87 -41.51 -19.75 29.55
CA LYS A 87 -42.71 -20.47 30.03
C LYS A 87 -43.25 -21.48 29.02
N LEU A 88 -43.15 -21.18 27.72
CA LEU A 88 -43.50 -22.14 26.66
C LEU A 88 -42.44 -23.23 26.55
N ALA A 89 -41.17 -22.87 26.64
CA ALA A 89 -40.07 -23.82 26.69
C ALA A 89 -40.31 -24.86 27.81
N SER A 90 -40.49 -24.42 29.05
CA SER A 90 -40.63 -25.34 30.20
C SER A 90 -41.92 -26.20 30.16
N THR A 91 -42.98 -25.74 29.50
CA THR A 91 -44.23 -26.52 29.37
C THR A 91 -44.19 -27.52 28.24
N VAL A 92 -43.53 -27.19 27.13
CA VAL A 92 -43.45 -28.05 25.94
C VAL A 92 -42.39 -29.15 26.12
N ASP A 93 -41.32 -28.89 26.87
CA ASP A 93 -40.25 -29.86 27.18
C ASP A 93 -40.80 -31.13 27.87
N TRP A 94 -41.94 -31.03 28.56
CA TRP A 94 -42.60 -32.16 29.22
C TRP A 94 -43.26 -33.13 28.23
N VAL A 95 -43.59 -32.67 27.02
CA VAL A 95 -44.26 -33.45 25.96
C VAL A 95 -43.29 -33.86 24.87
N LYS A 96 -42.36 -32.99 24.49
CA LYS A 96 -41.33 -33.26 23.47
C LYS A 96 -40.08 -32.40 23.73
N PRO A 97 -38.86 -32.95 23.61
CA PRO A 97 -37.65 -32.16 23.81
C PRO A 97 -37.63 -30.94 22.90
N ILE A 98 -37.35 -29.76 23.46
CA ILE A 98 -37.26 -28.50 22.71
C ILE A 98 -36.28 -28.59 21.54
N ASP A 99 -35.23 -29.38 21.69
CA ASP A 99 -34.19 -29.54 20.66
C ASP A 99 -34.75 -30.21 19.40
N GLU A 100 -35.61 -31.22 19.54
CA GLU A 100 -36.31 -31.85 18.39
C GLU A 100 -37.33 -30.92 17.73
N ILE A 101 -37.91 -29.99 18.49
CA ILE A 101 -38.80 -28.96 17.95
C ILE A 101 -37.98 -27.93 17.17
N GLY A 102 -36.83 -27.52 17.70
CA GLY A 102 -35.87 -26.66 17.00
C GLY A 102 -35.42 -27.26 15.69
N ASP A 103 -35.03 -28.54 15.70
CA ASP A 103 -34.61 -29.28 14.50
C ASP A 103 -35.73 -29.36 13.47
N SER A 104 -36.95 -29.73 13.90
CA SER A 104 -38.09 -29.81 12.99
C SER A 104 -38.51 -28.46 12.43
N LEU A 105 -38.41 -27.37 13.21
CA LEU A 105 -38.70 -26.03 12.74
C LEU A 105 -37.62 -25.52 11.79
N ALA A 106 -36.35 -25.80 12.08
CA ALA A 106 -35.24 -25.48 11.20
C ALA A 106 -35.38 -26.18 9.84
N ASP A 107 -35.72 -27.48 9.83
CA ASP A 107 -35.98 -28.23 8.59
C ASP A 107 -37.15 -27.62 7.81
N ARG A 108 -38.28 -27.34 8.46
CA ARG A 108 -39.44 -26.73 7.80
C ARG A 108 -39.14 -25.35 7.23
N LEU A 109 -38.42 -24.51 7.97
CA LEU A 109 -38.02 -23.17 7.50
C LEU A 109 -37.02 -23.24 6.35
N ALA A 110 -36.06 -24.16 6.43
CA ALA A 110 -35.11 -24.39 5.34
C ALA A 110 -35.84 -24.83 4.06
N ARG A 111 -36.75 -25.81 4.16
CA ARG A 111 -37.58 -26.25 3.03
C ARG A 111 -38.46 -25.13 2.48
N ALA A 112 -39.19 -24.43 3.33
CA ALA A 112 -40.02 -23.31 2.89
C ALA A 112 -39.20 -22.20 2.21
N GLY A 113 -38.00 -21.91 2.72
CA GLY A 113 -37.07 -20.97 2.10
C GLY A 113 -36.53 -21.47 0.75
N LEU A 114 -36.21 -22.75 0.64
CA LEU A 114 -35.78 -23.36 -0.62
C LEU A 114 -36.91 -23.37 -1.66
N ASP A 115 -38.13 -23.71 -1.26
CA ASP A 115 -39.32 -23.71 -2.11
C ASP A 115 -39.58 -22.29 -2.63
N GLU A 116 -39.49 -21.28 -1.77
CA GLU A 116 -39.63 -19.87 -2.17
C GLU A 116 -38.50 -19.43 -3.12
N LEU A 117 -37.25 -19.77 -2.84
CA LEU A 117 -36.12 -19.47 -3.74
C LEU A 117 -36.31 -20.14 -5.11
N GLN A 118 -36.80 -21.38 -5.13
CA GLN A 118 -37.09 -22.10 -6.37
C GLN A 118 -38.26 -21.44 -7.12
N ALA A 119 -39.29 -20.97 -6.42
CA ALA A 119 -40.40 -20.23 -7.02
C ALA A 119 -39.91 -18.92 -7.67
N ILE A 120 -39.05 -18.17 -6.98
CA ILE A 120 -38.41 -16.96 -7.51
C ILE A 120 -37.61 -17.30 -8.77
N LEU A 121 -36.75 -18.32 -8.73
CA LEU A 121 -35.90 -18.73 -9.86
C LEU A 121 -36.73 -19.17 -11.09
N SER A 122 -37.78 -19.96 -10.86
CA SER A 122 -38.57 -20.58 -11.92
C SER A 122 -39.57 -19.64 -12.58
N GLN A 123 -39.95 -18.54 -11.91
CA GLN A 123 -40.97 -17.61 -12.39
C GLN A 123 -40.36 -16.27 -12.77
N PRO A 124 -40.19 -15.95 -14.07
CA PRO A 124 -39.68 -14.65 -14.50
C PRO A 124 -40.51 -13.46 -13.98
N GLY A 125 -41.82 -13.66 -13.84
CA GLY A 125 -42.76 -12.63 -13.35
C GLY A 125 -42.91 -12.56 -11.83
N HIS A 126 -42.02 -13.17 -11.05
CA HIS A 126 -42.14 -13.18 -9.59
C HIS A 126 -42.13 -11.74 -9.01
N PRO A 127 -43.03 -11.37 -8.06
CA PRO A 127 -43.08 -10.03 -7.49
C PRO A 127 -41.73 -9.53 -6.97
N LEU A 128 -40.99 -10.38 -6.24
CA LEU A 128 -39.64 -10.04 -5.74
C LEU A 128 -38.62 -9.72 -6.85
N ARG A 129 -38.71 -10.36 -8.02
CA ARG A 129 -37.83 -10.05 -9.16
C ARG A 129 -38.16 -8.68 -9.75
N GLN A 130 -39.44 -8.35 -9.82
CA GLN A 130 -39.91 -7.05 -10.29
C GLN A 130 -39.52 -5.95 -9.30
N ASP A 131 -39.70 -6.17 -8.00
CA ASP A 131 -39.29 -5.23 -6.95
C ASP A 131 -37.78 -5.00 -6.98
N TYR A 132 -36.99 -6.06 -7.16
CA TYR A 132 -35.55 -5.97 -7.36
C TYR A 132 -35.17 -5.15 -8.60
N ALA A 133 -35.81 -5.39 -9.74
CA ALA A 133 -35.55 -4.66 -10.97
C ALA A 133 -35.88 -3.17 -10.84
N HIS A 134 -37.04 -2.83 -10.26
CA HIS A 134 -37.42 -1.44 -9.99
C HIS A 134 -36.45 -0.77 -9.02
N TRP A 135 -36.15 -1.43 -7.89
CA TRP A 135 -35.20 -0.91 -6.91
C TRP A 135 -33.82 -0.66 -7.53
N LEU A 136 -33.32 -1.60 -8.36
CA LEU A 136 -32.03 -1.46 -9.03
C LEU A 136 -32.04 -0.30 -10.03
N GLY A 137 -33.12 -0.16 -10.81
CA GLY A 137 -33.32 0.96 -11.73
C GLY A 137 -33.27 2.31 -11.01
N ASP A 138 -34.06 2.45 -9.95
CA ASP A 138 -34.11 3.67 -9.13
C ASP A 138 -32.76 3.94 -8.48
N TYR A 139 -32.10 2.91 -7.97
CA TYR A 139 -30.79 3.02 -7.34
C TYR A 139 -29.73 3.51 -8.32
N MET A 140 -29.71 3.00 -9.56
CA MET A 140 -28.79 3.47 -10.61
C MET A 140 -29.04 4.92 -11.00
N GLN A 141 -30.31 5.34 -11.14
CA GLN A 141 -30.65 6.74 -11.43
C GLN A 141 -30.15 7.67 -10.32
N ARG A 142 -30.37 7.26 -9.07
CA ARG A 142 -29.91 8.00 -7.90
C ARG A 142 -28.38 8.03 -7.79
N LEU A 143 -27.67 6.97 -8.18
CA LEU A 143 -26.21 6.93 -8.13
C LEU A 143 -25.55 8.04 -8.96
N ARG A 144 -26.21 8.45 -10.06
CA ARG A 144 -25.74 9.53 -10.93
C ARG A 144 -26.24 10.92 -10.50
N GLY A 145 -27.45 11.01 -9.95
CA GLY A 145 -28.13 12.28 -9.65
C GLY A 145 -28.13 12.72 -8.18
N ASP A 146 -27.86 11.82 -7.24
CA ASP A 146 -27.95 12.07 -5.79
C ASP A 146 -26.55 12.29 -5.18
N PRO A 147 -26.19 13.53 -4.82
CA PRO A 147 -24.88 13.82 -4.25
C PRO A 147 -24.66 13.17 -2.88
N ALA A 148 -25.72 12.91 -2.11
CA ALA A 148 -25.59 12.23 -0.81
C ALA A 148 -25.25 10.75 -1.00
N LEU A 149 -25.80 10.11 -2.02
CA LEU A 149 -25.48 8.73 -2.35
C LEU A 149 -24.06 8.61 -2.93
N ALA A 150 -23.66 9.53 -3.80
CA ALA A 150 -22.29 9.60 -4.32
C ALA A 150 -21.27 9.76 -3.19
N ALA A 151 -21.55 10.62 -2.20
CA ALA A 151 -20.69 10.80 -1.02
C ALA A 151 -20.58 9.51 -0.17
N ARG A 152 -21.66 8.73 -0.05
CA ARG A 152 -21.62 7.43 0.64
C ARG A 152 -20.76 6.40 -0.11
N VAL A 153 -20.89 6.34 -1.43
CA VAL A 153 -20.05 5.48 -2.28
C VAL A 153 -18.58 5.89 -2.17
N ASP A 154 -18.31 7.19 -2.17
CA ASP A 154 -16.95 7.70 -1.99
C ASP A 154 -16.40 7.36 -0.59
N ALA A 155 -17.20 7.47 0.47
CA ALA A 155 -16.79 7.07 1.81
C ALA A 155 -16.45 5.57 1.88
N LEU A 156 -17.25 4.70 1.27
CA LEU A 156 -16.95 3.27 1.17
C LEU A 156 -15.68 3.01 0.35
N LYS A 157 -15.47 3.74 -0.75
CA LYS A 157 -14.25 3.71 -1.55
C LYS A 157 -13.03 4.06 -0.71
N GLN A 158 -13.07 5.16 0.05
CA GLN A 158 -11.98 5.58 0.93
C GLN A 158 -11.69 4.52 1.99
N GLN A 159 -12.73 4.00 2.65
CA GLN A 159 -12.57 2.92 3.63
C GLN A 159 -11.93 1.67 3.05
N ALA A 160 -12.29 1.29 1.82
CA ALA A 160 -11.68 0.16 1.12
C ALA A 160 -10.21 0.43 0.76
N ILE A 161 -9.89 1.61 0.23
CA ILE A 161 -8.51 2.01 -0.12
C ILE A 161 -7.62 2.04 1.12
N ASP A 162 -8.13 2.58 2.22
CA ASP A 162 -7.40 2.71 3.47
C ASP A 162 -7.34 1.38 4.26
N HIS A 163 -8.08 0.35 3.81
CA HIS A 163 -8.09 -0.94 4.48
C HIS A 163 -6.73 -1.64 4.36
N PRO A 164 -6.15 -2.16 5.46
CA PRO A 164 -4.82 -2.78 5.45
C PRO A 164 -4.72 -3.96 4.48
N ALA A 165 -5.80 -4.75 4.32
CA ALA A 165 -5.82 -5.84 3.36
C ALA A 165 -5.58 -5.41 1.90
N VAL A 166 -5.99 -4.20 1.50
CA VAL A 166 -5.73 -3.67 0.14
C VAL A 166 -4.25 -3.31 0.01
N GLN A 167 -3.67 -2.70 1.04
CA GLN A 167 -2.24 -2.40 1.07
C GLN A 167 -1.40 -3.67 0.99
N ASP A 168 -1.75 -4.70 1.76
CA ASP A 168 -1.09 -6.01 1.75
C ASP A 168 -1.22 -6.71 0.39
N TYR A 169 -2.39 -6.63 -0.23
CA TYR A 169 -2.63 -7.18 -1.56
C TYR A 169 -1.76 -6.51 -2.63
N VAL A 170 -1.68 -5.17 -2.63
CA VAL A 170 -0.82 -4.39 -3.54
C VAL A 170 0.66 -4.75 -3.34
N GLN A 171 1.10 -4.91 -2.09
CA GLN A 171 2.46 -5.40 -1.79
C GLN A 171 2.70 -6.81 -2.33
N GLY A 172 1.74 -7.70 -2.13
CA GLY A 172 1.79 -9.07 -2.65
C GLY A 172 1.90 -9.09 -4.17
N LEU A 173 1.12 -8.26 -4.86
CA LEU A 173 1.15 -8.14 -6.31
C LEU A 173 2.48 -7.57 -6.81
N TRP A 174 3.00 -6.52 -6.16
CA TRP A 174 4.30 -5.95 -6.50
C TRP A 174 5.43 -6.98 -6.38
N ARG A 175 5.48 -7.73 -5.28
CA ARG A 175 6.47 -8.81 -5.11
C ARG A 175 6.38 -9.86 -6.20
N ARG A 176 5.17 -10.25 -6.62
CA ARG A 176 4.98 -11.23 -7.69
C ARG A 176 5.49 -10.71 -9.02
N ILE A 177 5.14 -9.46 -9.37
CA ILE A 177 5.61 -8.80 -10.60
C ILE A 177 7.14 -8.73 -10.57
N HIS A 178 7.74 -8.25 -9.48
CA HIS A 178 9.19 -8.13 -9.35
C HIS A 178 9.89 -9.49 -9.44
N ALA A 179 9.37 -10.51 -8.75
CA ALA A 179 9.90 -11.86 -8.82
C ALA A 179 9.83 -12.44 -10.24
N GLN A 180 8.73 -12.21 -10.96
CA GLN A 180 8.58 -12.62 -12.36
C GLN A 180 9.56 -11.87 -13.28
N LEU A 181 9.70 -10.56 -13.14
CA LEU A 181 10.68 -9.77 -13.90
C LEU A 181 12.10 -10.22 -13.61
N ARG A 182 12.45 -10.46 -12.35
CA ARG A 182 13.77 -10.96 -11.96
C ARG A 182 14.03 -12.33 -12.55
N ALA A 183 13.05 -13.24 -12.45
CA ALA A 183 13.16 -14.58 -13.02
C ALA A 183 13.34 -14.54 -14.52
N ASP A 184 12.60 -13.68 -15.23
CA ASP A 184 12.75 -13.52 -16.69
C ASP A 184 14.12 -12.92 -17.05
N LEU A 185 14.53 -11.83 -16.41
CA LEU A 185 15.81 -11.15 -16.66
C LEU A 185 17.05 -11.96 -16.24
N ALA A 186 16.89 -12.97 -15.38
CA ALA A 186 17.94 -13.89 -14.99
C ALA A 186 18.17 -15.00 -16.04
N ARG A 187 17.26 -15.16 -17.00
CA ARG A 187 17.42 -16.13 -18.08
C ARG A 187 18.35 -15.58 -19.17
N GLU A 188 19.20 -16.44 -19.70
CA GLU A 188 20.09 -16.10 -20.83
C GLU A 188 19.29 -15.80 -22.13
N ASP A 189 18.06 -16.28 -22.25
CA ASP A 189 17.14 -16.09 -23.38
C ASP A 189 15.98 -15.12 -23.11
N SER A 190 16.14 -14.16 -22.19
CA SER A 190 15.07 -13.21 -21.81
C SER A 190 14.56 -12.38 -23.01
N ALA A 191 13.32 -12.65 -23.43
CA ALA A 191 12.65 -11.90 -24.47
C ALA A 191 12.44 -10.43 -24.07
N LEU A 192 12.21 -10.16 -22.78
CA LEU A 192 12.08 -8.80 -22.24
C LEU A 192 13.43 -8.06 -22.27
N ALA A 193 14.53 -8.70 -21.84
CA ALA A 193 15.86 -8.09 -21.90
C ALA A 193 16.23 -7.74 -23.35
N ALA A 194 16.04 -8.68 -24.27
CA ALA A 194 16.30 -8.47 -25.69
C ALA A 194 15.41 -7.35 -26.28
N HIS A 195 14.15 -7.23 -25.85
CA HIS A 195 13.26 -6.16 -26.30
C HIS A 195 13.66 -4.79 -25.73
N LEU A 196 14.02 -4.73 -24.44
CA LEU A 196 14.54 -3.51 -23.81
C LEU A 196 15.84 -3.06 -24.47
N GLU A 197 16.80 -3.97 -24.67
CA GLU A 197 18.09 -3.66 -25.28
C GLU A 197 17.93 -3.10 -26.70
N ARG A 198 17.04 -3.70 -27.51
CA ARG A 198 16.72 -3.17 -28.84
C ARG A 198 16.10 -1.77 -28.80
N ASN A 199 15.16 -1.51 -27.88
CA ASN A 199 14.50 -0.21 -27.80
C ASN A 199 15.40 0.87 -27.20
N LEU A 200 16.17 0.55 -26.16
CA LEU A 200 17.18 1.44 -25.59
C LEU A 200 18.31 1.71 -26.58
N GLY A 201 18.74 0.71 -27.35
CA GLY A 201 19.69 0.89 -28.44
C GLY A 201 19.17 1.82 -29.54
N LYS A 202 17.89 1.69 -29.92
CA LYS A 202 17.22 2.61 -30.86
C LYS A 202 17.13 4.03 -30.30
N LEU A 203 16.78 4.18 -29.03
CA LEU A 203 16.73 5.47 -28.33
C LEU A 203 18.12 6.11 -28.24
N GLY A 204 19.14 5.35 -27.87
CA GLY A 204 20.53 5.82 -27.83
C GLY A 204 21.05 6.23 -29.20
N ALA A 205 20.71 5.48 -30.25
CA ALA A 205 21.04 5.83 -31.63
C ALA A 205 20.29 7.09 -32.11
N ALA A 206 19.04 7.29 -31.69
CA ALA A 206 18.25 8.49 -32.00
C ALA A 206 18.82 9.73 -31.30
N ILE A 207 19.13 9.64 -30.01
CA ILE A 207 19.77 10.70 -29.23
C ILE A 207 21.17 11.01 -29.76
N GLY A 208 21.93 9.99 -30.18
CA GLY A 208 23.26 10.19 -30.75
C GLY A 208 23.25 10.89 -32.13
N ARG A 209 22.16 10.78 -32.89
CA ARG A 209 22.01 11.38 -34.23
C ARG A 209 21.49 12.81 -34.20
N ASP A 210 20.83 13.23 -33.13
CA ASP A 210 20.23 14.56 -32.99
C ASP A 210 20.98 15.40 -31.93
N PRO A 211 21.83 16.35 -32.36
CA PRO A 211 22.55 17.24 -31.45
C PRO A 211 21.63 18.11 -30.60
N ALA A 212 20.49 18.55 -31.14
CA ALA A 212 19.56 19.43 -30.43
C ALA A 212 18.83 18.68 -29.31
N LEU A 213 18.46 17.42 -29.55
CA LEU A 213 17.88 16.54 -28.52
C LEU A 213 18.88 16.25 -27.40
N ARG A 214 20.15 16.04 -27.74
CA ARG A 214 21.24 15.88 -26.76
C ARG A 214 21.40 17.10 -25.86
N ASP A 215 21.43 18.29 -26.45
CA ASP A 215 21.59 19.53 -25.69
C ASP A 215 20.38 19.81 -24.79
N ALA A 216 19.16 19.56 -25.28
CA ALA A 216 17.95 19.69 -24.49
C ALA A 216 17.93 18.72 -23.28
N LEU A 217 18.37 17.46 -23.48
CA LEU A 217 18.50 16.47 -22.41
C LEU A 217 19.58 16.87 -21.40
N ASN A 218 20.75 17.31 -21.85
CA ASN A 218 21.82 17.79 -20.98
C ASN A 218 21.37 18.97 -20.11
N GLN A 219 20.68 19.95 -20.70
CA GLN A 219 20.15 21.09 -19.96
C GLN A 219 19.11 20.66 -18.92
N HIS A 220 18.22 19.73 -19.26
CA HIS A 220 17.24 19.19 -18.31
C HIS A 220 17.89 18.39 -17.17
N MET A 221 18.90 17.59 -17.47
CA MET A 221 19.66 16.84 -16.46
C MET A 221 20.43 17.77 -15.52
N LEU A 222 21.09 18.80 -16.07
CA LEU A 222 21.79 19.82 -15.29
C LEU A 222 20.83 20.60 -14.38
N ALA A 223 19.69 21.05 -14.90
CA ALA A 223 18.67 21.74 -14.10
C ALA A 223 18.05 20.84 -13.02
N GLY A 224 17.88 19.54 -13.30
CA GLY A 224 17.43 18.56 -12.32
C GLY A 224 18.47 18.32 -11.22
N ALA A 225 19.73 18.16 -11.59
CA ALA A 225 20.85 17.99 -10.67
C ALA A 225 21.04 19.23 -9.78
N GLU A 226 20.90 20.43 -10.33
CA GLU A 226 20.96 21.68 -9.57
C GLU A 226 19.85 21.75 -8.51
N LYS A 227 18.59 21.47 -8.89
CA LYS A 227 17.45 21.41 -7.95
C LYS A 227 17.63 20.38 -6.85
N LEU A 228 18.18 19.21 -7.18
CA LEU A 228 18.52 18.16 -6.20
C LEU A 228 19.60 18.64 -5.23
N THR A 229 20.65 19.29 -5.75
CA THR A 229 21.77 19.81 -4.96
C THR A 229 21.30 20.92 -4.01
N THR A 230 20.39 21.80 -4.43
CA THR A 230 19.82 22.83 -3.55
C THR A 230 19.00 22.22 -2.41
N ARG A 231 18.21 21.17 -2.68
CA ARG A 231 17.42 20.45 -1.66
C ARG A 231 18.28 19.64 -0.70
N LEU A 232 19.34 19.01 -1.19
CA LEU A 232 20.30 18.27 -0.35
C LEU A 232 21.10 19.23 0.54
N ARG A 233 21.50 20.40 0.03
CA ARG A 233 22.23 21.41 0.79
C ARG A 233 21.41 21.97 1.96
N SER A 234 20.12 22.23 1.77
CA SER A 234 19.25 22.66 2.87
C SER A 234 19.02 21.56 3.91
N GLY A 235 18.84 20.31 3.46
CA GLY A 235 18.69 19.15 4.35
C GLY A 235 19.93 18.83 5.18
N VAL A 236 21.12 18.85 4.58
CA VAL A 236 22.40 18.56 5.27
C VAL A 236 22.71 19.65 6.30
N THR A 237 22.51 20.93 5.94
CA THR A 237 22.75 22.04 6.87
C THR A 237 21.80 21.99 8.07
N ALA A 238 20.52 21.65 7.83
CA ALA A 238 19.55 21.46 8.91
C ALA A 238 19.88 20.26 9.80
N HIS A 239 20.36 19.15 9.23
CA HIS A 239 20.75 17.97 10.00
C HIS A 239 22.02 18.19 10.82
N ILE A 240 23.03 18.88 10.28
CA ILE A 240 24.23 19.27 11.02
C ILE A 240 23.85 20.24 12.15
N ALA A 241 23.02 21.25 11.87
CA ALA A 241 22.56 22.20 12.89
C ALA A 241 21.81 21.51 14.03
N GLN A 242 20.91 20.55 13.71
CA GLN A 242 20.18 19.77 14.71
C GLN A 242 21.13 18.87 15.52
N THR A 243 22.13 18.27 14.87
CA THR A 243 23.10 17.37 15.51
C THR A 243 24.03 18.13 16.46
N VAL A 244 24.57 19.27 16.02
CA VAL A 244 25.44 20.13 16.85
C VAL A 244 24.67 20.71 18.03
N LYS A 245 23.39 21.09 17.83
CA LYS A 245 22.53 21.60 18.90
C LYS A 245 22.14 20.55 19.95
N GLY A 246 22.32 19.26 19.62
CA GLY A 246 22.09 18.13 20.52
C GLY A 246 23.33 17.64 21.27
N TRP A 247 24.50 18.28 21.10
CA TRP A 247 25.71 17.88 21.84
C TRP A 247 25.74 18.56 23.22
N ASP A 248 25.92 17.74 24.26
CA ASP A 248 26.01 18.17 25.66
C ASP A 248 27.29 18.99 25.89
N GLU A 249 27.15 20.25 26.33
CA GLU A 249 28.23 21.25 26.45
C GLU A 249 29.43 20.73 27.24
N ARG A 250 29.19 19.85 28.23
CA ARG A 250 30.25 19.25 29.06
C ARG A 250 31.16 18.29 28.28
N LYS A 251 30.60 17.50 27.35
CA LYS A 251 31.39 16.60 26.48
C LYS A 251 32.19 17.37 25.44
N LEU A 252 31.67 18.51 25.00
CA LEU A 252 32.37 19.39 24.05
C LEU A 252 33.63 19.98 24.69
N VAL A 253 33.51 20.48 25.92
CA VAL A 253 34.65 21.05 26.67
C VAL A 253 35.71 19.99 26.98
N GLU A 254 35.30 18.80 27.43
CA GLU A 254 36.22 17.70 27.74
C GLU A 254 36.98 17.21 26.48
N GLN A 255 36.29 17.10 25.34
CA GLN A 255 36.92 16.75 24.06
C GLN A 255 37.86 17.86 23.57
N LEU A 256 37.50 19.13 23.75
CA LEU A 256 38.35 20.27 23.38
C LEU A 256 39.61 20.36 24.25
N GLU A 257 39.50 20.13 25.56
CA GLU A 257 40.65 20.09 26.48
C GLU A 257 41.59 18.93 26.15
N LEU A 258 41.05 17.73 25.91
CA LEU A 258 41.83 16.55 25.55
C LEU A 258 42.57 16.69 24.21
N SER A 259 41.97 17.38 23.23
CA SER A 259 42.54 17.52 21.90
C SER A 259 43.46 18.74 21.73
N VAL A 260 43.24 19.84 22.47
CA VAL A 260 44.02 21.08 22.32
C VAL A 260 45.13 21.23 23.36
N GLY A 261 44.98 20.64 24.56
CA GLY A 261 45.93 20.84 25.67
C GLY A 261 47.36 20.35 25.40
N ARG A 262 47.51 19.28 24.61
CA ARG A 262 48.81 18.68 24.28
C ARG A 262 49.61 19.50 23.25
N ASP A 263 48.95 20.08 22.24
CA ASP A 263 49.63 20.79 21.15
C ASP A 263 50.19 22.15 21.56
N LEU A 264 49.49 22.86 22.45
CA LEU A 264 49.96 24.15 22.98
C LEU A 264 51.26 24.01 23.80
N GLN A 265 51.46 22.86 24.46
CA GLN A 265 52.70 22.59 25.21
C GLN A 265 53.89 22.30 24.28
N TYR A 266 53.66 21.67 23.12
CA TYR A 266 54.72 21.38 22.14
C TYR A 266 55.34 22.65 21.56
N ILE A 267 54.53 23.69 21.31
CA ILE A 267 55.04 24.99 20.85
C ILE A 267 55.95 25.62 21.92
N ARG A 268 55.54 25.54 23.20
CA ARG A 268 56.33 26.09 24.30
C ARG A 268 57.66 25.33 24.50
N PHE A 269 57.65 24.00 24.36
CA PHE A 269 58.84 23.17 24.50
C PHE A 269 59.82 23.33 23.32
N ASN A 270 59.32 23.35 22.09
CA ASN A 270 60.16 23.58 20.91
C ASN A 270 60.76 24.99 20.90
N GLY A 271 60.00 26.00 21.37
CA GLY A 271 60.49 27.38 21.48
C GLY A 271 61.67 27.53 22.44
N THR A 272 61.64 26.89 23.61
CA THR A 272 62.76 26.92 24.56
C THR A 272 63.96 26.11 24.09
N LEU A 273 63.72 24.97 23.43
CA LEU A 273 64.78 24.12 22.90
C LEU A 273 65.57 24.82 21.79
N VAL A 274 64.86 25.38 20.80
CA VAL A 274 65.47 26.09 19.66
C VAL A 274 66.14 27.38 20.12
N GLY A 275 65.49 28.15 21.00
CA GLY A 275 66.07 29.37 21.57
C GLY A 275 67.35 29.09 22.36
N GLY A 276 67.37 28.01 23.16
CA GLY A 276 68.56 27.59 23.89
C GLY A 276 69.72 27.15 22.99
N LEU A 277 69.42 26.38 21.93
CA LEU A 277 70.42 25.91 20.97
C LEU A 277 71.03 27.06 20.15
N ILE A 278 70.20 28.00 19.68
CA ILE A 278 70.67 29.21 18.98
C ILE A 278 71.50 30.09 19.92
N GLY A 279 71.06 30.26 21.17
CA GLY A 279 71.82 31.00 22.19
C GLY A 279 73.20 30.39 22.45
N LEU A 280 73.29 29.07 22.58
CA LEU A 280 74.55 28.33 22.72
C LEU A 280 75.45 28.48 21.49
N LEU A 281 74.88 28.35 20.29
CA LEU A 281 75.61 28.53 19.03
C LEU A 281 76.17 29.94 18.89
N LEU A 282 75.36 30.96 19.15
CA LEU A 282 75.80 32.36 19.11
C LEU A 282 76.87 32.64 20.17
N HIS A 283 76.72 32.10 21.38
CA HIS A 283 77.73 32.24 22.43
C HIS A 283 79.06 31.60 22.04
N ALA A 284 79.04 30.39 21.46
CA ALA A 284 80.23 29.70 20.98
C ALA A 284 80.91 30.44 19.82
N LEU A 285 80.14 30.92 18.83
CA LEU A 285 80.66 31.72 17.71
C LEU A 285 81.28 33.04 18.18
N THR A 286 80.62 33.72 19.12
CA THR A 286 81.12 34.98 19.68
C THR A 286 82.36 34.75 20.53
N GLY A 287 82.45 33.62 21.25
CA GLY A 287 83.65 33.22 21.99
C GLY A 287 84.83 32.90 21.07
N TRP A 288 84.58 32.20 19.96
CA TRP A 288 85.61 31.84 18.98
C TRP A 288 86.14 33.05 18.20
N LEU A 289 85.28 34.03 17.88
CA LEU A 289 85.67 35.30 17.24
C LEU A 289 86.43 36.27 18.17
N ARG A 290 86.53 35.98 19.47
CA ARG A 290 87.28 36.79 20.46
C ARG A 290 88.67 36.23 20.78
N PHE A 291 89.08 35.15 20.12
CA PHE A 291 90.45 34.64 20.09
C PHE A 291 91.07 34.88 18.71
#